data_AF-A0A958DVH8-F1
#
_entry.id   AF-A0A958DVH8-F1
#
_cell.length_a   1.000
_cell.length_b   1.000
_cell.length_c   1.000
_cell.angle_alpha   90.00
_cell.angle_beta   90.00
_cell.angle_gamma   90.00
#
_symmetry.space_group_name_H-M   'P 1'
#
loop_
_entity.id
_entity.type
_entity.pdbx_description
1 polymer ?
#
loop_
_entity_poly.entity_id
_entity_poly.type
_entity_poly.pdbx_seq_one_letter_code
_entity_poly.pdbx_strand_id
1 'polypeptide(L)'
;MREVTITSGRNMAHIDPHLTIWGWEIPVYLFLGGLVAGILFFSATLYLLGKEKEYPTIVRFTPILAPVLLGLGLFALFLDLEYKLHVFRFYTNLNLSSPMSWGSWTLAAIFPLSMVWVLIHWDAAVPNYPLPFPLLKKWVDYFRQYAKTIAGLLVFFAVLLGMYTGILL
;
A
#
# COMPACT_ATOMS: atom_id res chain seq x y z
N MET A 1 40.93 -6.90 -28.31
CA MET A 1 39.92 -7.02 -27.23
C MET A 1 39.43 -8.46 -27.20
N ARG A 2 39.46 -9.13 -26.04
CA ARG A 2 38.88 -10.47 -25.89
C ARG A 2 37.42 -10.29 -25.45
N GLU A 3 36.49 -10.65 -26.31
CA GLU A 3 35.08 -10.74 -25.95
C GLU A 3 34.90 -12.00 -25.09
N VAL A 4 34.45 -11.81 -23.86
CA VAL A 4 34.14 -12.92 -22.93
C VAL A 4 32.64 -13.09 -22.94
N THR A 5 32.16 -14.15 -23.59
CA THR A 5 30.74 -14.49 -23.62
C THR A 5 30.39 -15.23 -22.32
N ILE A 6 29.76 -14.54 -21.38
CA ILE A 6 29.25 -15.16 -20.14
C ILE A 6 27.97 -15.93 -20.50
N THR A 7 28.10 -17.26 -20.62
CA THR A 7 26.98 -18.16 -20.97
C THR A 7 26.15 -18.60 -19.75
N SER A 8 26.61 -18.29 -18.53
CA SER A 8 25.94 -18.64 -17.28
C SER A 8 25.78 -17.42 -16.39
N GLY A 9 24.54 -17.14 -15.97
CA GLY A 9 24.22 -16.07 -15.01
C GLY A 9 24.88 -16.27 -13.64
N ARG A 10 25.39 -17.46 -13.33
CA ARG A 10 26.07 -17.78 -12.06
C ARG A 10 27.25 -16.87 -11.73
N ASN A 11 27.95 -16.37 -12.75
CA ASN A 11 29.08 -15.46 -12.58
C ASN A 11 28.66 -13.99 -12.45
N MET A 12 27.36 -13.68 -12.47
CA MET A 12 26.85 -12.33 -12.23
C MET A 12 26.86 -12.04 -10.72
N ALA A 13 27.15 -10.80 -10.35
CA ALA A 13 27.08 -10.37 -8.96
C ALA A 13 25.70 -10.70 -8.36
N HIS A 14 25.68 -11.17 -7.11
CA HIS A 14 24.47 -11.54 -6.36
C HIS A 14 23.73 -12.82 -6.78
N ILE A 15 24.34 -13.71 -7.57
CA ILE A 15 23.71 -14.98 -8.00
C ILE A 15 24.23 -16.21 -7.24
N ASP A 16 25.55 -16.34 -7.02
CA ASP A 16 26.17 -17.44 -6.25
C ASP A 16 26.85 -16.89 -4.97
N PRO A 17 26.77 -17.55 -3.80
CA PRO A 17 26.09 -18.84 -3.51
C PRO A 17 24.60 -18.71 -3.15
N HIS A 18 24.09 -17.48 -3.01
CA HIS A 18 22.69 -17.20 -2.76
C HIS A 18 22.20 -16.16 -3.76
N LEU A 19 21.00 -16.38 -4.29
CA LEU A 19 20.33 -15.49 -5.22
C LEU A 19 19.76 -14.29 -4.45
N THR A 20 20.59 -13.31 -4.12
CA THR A 20 20.17 -12.06 -3.44
C THR A 20 19.85 -10.99 -4.49
N ILE A 21 18.87 -11.28 -5.37
CA ILE A 21 18.40 -10.29 -6.36
C ILE A 21 17.65 -9.14 -5.64
N TRP A 22 16.99 -9.45 -4.54
CA TRP A 22 16.28 -8.48 -3.70
C TRP A 22 16.92 -8.40 -2.32
N GLY A 23 17.14 -7.17 -1.86
CA GLY A 23 17.57 -6.90 -0.49
C GLY A 23 16.47 -7.20 0.53
N TRP A 24 16.69 -6.85 1.79
CA TRP A 24 15.72 -7.03 2.88
C TRP A 24 14.51 -6.08 2.73
N GLU A 25 14.67 -5.03 1.95
CA GLU A 25 13.71 -3.98 1.66
C GLU A 25 12.45 -4.55 1.00
N ILE A 26 12.61 -5.42 -0.01
CA ILE A 26 11.49 -5.99 -0.77
C ILE A 26 10.65 -6.96 0.08
N PRO A 27 11.21 -7.94 0.83
CA PRO A 27 10.42 -8.76 1.74
C PRO A 27 9.65 -7.95 2.79
N VAL A 28 10.26 -6.92 3.37
CA VAL A 28 9.57 -6.02 4.32
C VAL A 28 8.41 -5.31 3.65
N TYR A 29 8.63 -4.75 2.47
CA TYR A 29 7.59 -4.11 1.68
C TYR A 29 6.44 -5.06 1.34
N LEU A 30 6.73 -6.26 0.84
CA LEU A 30 5.71 -7.25 0.44
C LEU A 30 4.90 -7.74 1.65
N PHE A 31 5.56 -8.01 2.78
CA PHE A 31 4.90 -8.39 4.01
C PHE A 31 3.97 -7.30 4.55
N LEU A 32 4.46 -6.06 4.65
CA LEU A 32 3.67 -4.93 5.11
C LEU A 32 2.54 -4.60 4.13
N GLY A 33 2.77 -4.71 2.82
CA GLY A 33 1.76 -4.54 1.78
C GLY A 33 0.63 -5.55 1.90
N GLY A 34 0.95 -6.84 2.07
CA GLY A 34 -0.05 -7.90 2.29
C GLY A 34 -0.83 -7.71 3.59
N LEU A 35 -0.17 -7.31 4.67
CA LEU A 35 -0.82 -7.01 5.95
C LEU A 35 -1.81 -5.84 5.82
N VAL A 36 -1.40 -4.75 5.16
CA VAL A 36 -2.24 -3.59 4.89
C VAL A 36 -3.43 -3.95 4.00
N ALA A 37 -3.21 -4.76 2.95
CA ALA A 37 -4.27 -5.26 2.09
C ALA A 37 -5.35 -5.99 2.91
N GLY A 38 -4.95 -6.90 3.81
CA GLY A 38 -5.88 -7.60 4.69
C GLY A 38 -6.66 -6.64 5.61
N ILE A 39 -5.97 -5.72 6.29
CA ILE A 39 -6.60 -4.74 7.20
C ILE A 39 -7.66 -3.92 6.47
N LEU A 40 -7.31 -3.35 5.31
CA LEU A 40 -8.22 -2.48 4.56
C LEU A 40 -9.37 -3.27 3.94
N PHE A 41 -9.11 -4.48 3.43
CA PHE A 41 -10.15 -5.34 2.88
C PHE A 41 -11.23 -5.67 3.91
N PHE A 42 -10.84 -6.16 5.10
CA PHE A 42 -11.81 -6.53 6.13
C PHE A 42 -12.52 -5.30 6.72
N SER A 43 -11.80 -4.21 6.97
CA SER A 43 -12.40 -2.98 7.46
C SER A 43 -13.47 -2.44 6.51
N ALA A 44 -13.13 -2.30 5.23
CA ALA A 44 -14.03 -1.76 4.23
C ALA A 44 -15.22 -2.71 3.94
N THR A 45 -14.98 -4.02 3.89
CA THR A 45 -16.04 -5.01 3.67
C THR A 45 -17.04 -5.03 4.82
N LEU A 46 -16.57 -5.06 6.07
CA LEU A 46 -17.47 -5.04 7.23
C LEU A 46 -18.24 -3.72 7.35
N TYR A 47 -17.63 -2.60 6.94
CA TYR A 47 -18.34 -1.33 6.82
C TYR A 47 -19.47 -1.40 5.78
N LEU A 48 -19.19 -1.94 4.58
CA LEU A 48 -20.21 -2.09 3.53
C LEU A 48 -21.36 -3.03 3.94
N LEU A 49 -21.07 -4.04 4.76
CA LEU A 49 -22.07 -4.93 5.35
C LEU A 49 -22.86 -4.30 6.51
N GLY A 50 -22.56 -3.06 6.91
CA GLY A 50 -23.22 -2.38 8.02
C GLY A 50 -22.85 -2.95 9.40
N LYS A 51 -21.78 -3.76 9.48
CA LYS A 51 -21.33 -4.43 10.72
C LYS A 51 -20.37 -3.60 11.57
N GLU A 52 -20.33 -2.29 11.34
CA GLU A 52 -19.46 -1.36 12.07
C GLU A 52 -19.72 -1.38 13.59
N LYS A 53 -20.97 -1.56 14.02
CA LYS A 53 -21.33 -1.66 15.45
C LYS A 53 -20.95 -2.99 16.07
N GLU A 54 -20.92 -4.06 15.29
CA GLU A 54 -20.56 -5.41 15.72
C GLU A 54 -19.04 -5.56 15.83
N TYR A 55 -18.30 -4.96 14.89
CA TYR A 55 -16.84 -5.02 14.82
C TYR A 55 -16.18 -3.63 14.77
N PRO A 56 -16.38 -2.77 15.80
CA PRO A 56 -15.84 -1.40 15.80
C PRO A 56 -14.31 -1.38 15.76
N THR A 57 -13.64 -2.37 16.37
CA THR A 57 -12.18 -2.48 16.35
C THR A 57 -11.64 -2.65 14.93
N ILE A 58 -12.22 -3.57 14.15
CA ILE A 58 -11.77 -3.88 12.79
C ILE A 58 -12.10 -2.73 11.83
N VAL A 59 -13.27 -2.12 11.99
CA VAL A 59 -13.72 -1.06 11.09
C VAL A 59 -13.05 0.29 11.39
N ARG A 60 -12.79 0.61 12.66
CA ARG A 60 -12.35 1.97 13.09
C ARG A 60 -10.92 2.05 13.58
N PHE A 61 -10.44 1.06 14.34
CA PHE A 61 -9.13 1.11 14.98
C PHE A 61 -8.03 0.49 14.14
N THR A 62 -8.24 -0.74 13.64
CA THR A 62 -7.24 -1.45 12.83
C THR A 62 -6.76 -0.67 11.60
N PRO A 63 -7.62 0.08 10.87
CA PRO A 63 -7.18 0.84 9.71
C PRO A 63 -6.25 1.99 10.02
N ILE A 64 -6.14 2.45 11.28
CA ILE A 64 -5.15 3.48 11.67
C ILE A 64 -3.73 2.97 11.41
N LEU A 65 -3.51 1.66 11.55
CA LEU A 65 -2.22 1.04 11.27
C LEU A 65 -1.91 1.03 9.77
N ALA A 66 -2.91 1.00 8.90
CA ALA A 66 -2.73 0.84 7.46
C ALA A 66 -1.83 1.93 6.83
N PRO A 67 -2.07 3.25 6.98
CA PRO A 67 -1.19 4.26 6.39
C PRO A 67 0.21 4.25 6.98
N VAL A 68 0.36 3.89 8.26
CA VAL A 68 1.68 3.81 8.93
C VAL A 68 2.49 2.65 8.36
N LEU A 69 1.91 1.44 8.34
CA LEU A 69 2.56 0.24 7.82
C LEU A 69 2.85 0.36 6.31
N LEU A 70 1.90 0.91 5.55
CA LEU A 70 2.09 1.15 4.12
C LEU A 70 3.17 2.21 3.88
N GLY A 71 3.22 3.27 4.69
CA GLY A 71 4.29 4.26 4.64
C GLY A 71 5.67 3.66 4.91
N LEU A 72 5.79 2.77 5.89
CA LEU A 72 7.04 2.02 6.15
C LEU A 72 7.42 1.10 4.98
N GLY A 73 6.44 0.41 4.38
CA GLY A 73 6.67 -0.42 3.19
C GLY A 73 7.13 0.41 1.99
N LEU A 74 6.49 1.56 1.74
CA LEU A 74 6.89 2.49 0.68
C LEU A 74 8.28 3.09 0.93
N PHE A 75 8.63 3.34 2.19
CA PHE A 75 9.97 3.79 2.57
C PHE A 75 11.02 2.72 2.30
N ALA A 76 10.75 1.45 2.62
CA ALA A 76 11.64 0.34 2.28
C ALA A 76 11.85 0.25 0.75
N LEU A 77 10.76 0.35 -0.03
CA LEU A 77 10.83 0.40 -1.50
C LEU A 77 11.70 1.58 -1.97
N PHE A 78 11.56 2.75 -1.36
CA PHE A 78 12.39 3.91 -1.68
C PHE A 78 13.88 3.71 -1.38
N LEU A 79 14.23 2.93 -0.35
CA LEU A 79 15.63 2.59 -0.04
C LEU A 79 16.24 1.67 -1.09
N ASP A 80 15.46 0.70 -1.57
CA ASP A 80 15.84 -0.26 -2.62
C ASP A 80 16.15 0.41 -3.96
N LEU A 81 15.57 1.59 -4.24
CA LEU A 81 15.84 2.33 -5.47
C LEU A 81 17.31 2.77 -5.59
N GLU A 82 17.95 2.30 -6.65
CA GLU A 82 19.28 2.75 -7.07
C GLU A 82 19.28 4.24 -7.45
N TYR A 83 18.29 4.68 -8.24
CA TYR A 83 18.14 6.07 -8.69
C TYR A 83 16.93 6.78 -8.05
N LYS A 84 17.08 7.21 -6.81
CA LYS A 84 16.01 7.82 -5.98
C LYS A 84 15.27 9.01 -6.60
N LEU A 85 15.96 9.84 -7.40
CA LEU A 85 15.32 11.00 -8.06
C LEU A 85 14.37 10.59 -9.20
N HIS A 86 14.45 9.35 -9.69
CA HIS A 86 13.66 8.87 -10.81
C HIS A 86 12.38 8.14 -10.40
N VAL A 87 11.96 8.21 -9.12
CA VAL A 87 10.72 7.60 -8.62
C VAL A 87 9.51 7.96 -9.50
N PHE A 88 9.43 9.20 -9.98
CA PHE A 88 8.33 9.66 -10.82
C PHE A 88 8.15 8.82 -12.10
N ARG A 89 9.23 8.22 -12.62
CA ARG A 89 9.18 7.37 -13.82
C ARG A 89 8.32 6.12 -13.65
N PHE A 90 8.19 5.59 -12.42
CA PHE A 90 7.27 4.48 -12.13
C PHE A 90 5.80 4.83 -12.34
N TYR A 91 5.48 6.13 -12.28
CA TYR A 91 4.13 6.64 -12.47
C TYR A 91 3.93 7.23 -13.87
N THR A 92 4.98 7.71 -14.55
CA THR A 92 4.84 8.28 -15.91
C THR A 92 4.98 7.24 -17.03
N ASN A 93 5.82 6.21 -16.85
CA ASN A 93 6.03 5.17 -17.87
C ASN A 93 5.10 3.98 -17.64
N LEU A 94 3.90 4.06 -18.22
CA LEU A 94 2.87 3.04 -18.13
C LEU A 94 3.24 1.80 -18.94
N ASN A 95 3.45 0.67 -18.27
CA ASN A 95 3.60 -0.63 -18.93
C ASN A 95 2.56 -1.61 -18.38
N LEU A 96 1.41 -1.70 -19.06
CA LEU A 96 0.27 -2.53 -18.65
C LEU A 96 0.58 -4.03 -18.59
N SER A 97 1.63 -4.48 -19.27
CA SER A 97 2.05 -5.88 -19.26
C SER A 97 2.92 -6.23 -18.04
N SER A 98 3.44 -5.23 -17.32
CA SER A 98 4.31 -5.44 -16.17
C SER A 98 3.51 -5.44 -14.86
N PRO A 99 3.57 -6.54 -14.06
CA PRO A 99 2.98 -6.57 -12.72
C PRO A 99 3.48 -5.44 -11.81
N MET A 100 4.74 -5.01 -12.01
CA MET A 100 5.35 -3.94 -11.22
C MET A 100 4.74 -2.57 -11.52
N SER A 101 4.31 -2.31 -12.76
CA SER A 101 3.56 -1.10 -13.10
C SER A 101 2.19 -1.13 -12.43
N TRP A 102 1.48 -2.26 -12.40
CA TRP A 102 0.20 -2.35 -11.69
C TRP A 102 0.33 -2.08 -10.19
N GLY A 103 1.40 -2.58 -9.57
CA GLY A 103 1.73 -2.34 -8.17
C GLY A 103 1.90 -0.85 -7.85
N SER A 104 2.66 -0.10 -8.65
CA SER A 104 2.91 1.32 -8.39
C SER A 104 1.62 2.15 -8.38
N TRP A 105 0.72 1.92 -9.34
CA TRP A 105 -0.58 2.61 -9.39
C TRP A 105 -1.53 2.20 -8.27
N THR A 106 -1.51 0.91 -7.91
CA THR A 106 -2.29 0.41 -6.77
C THR A 106 -1.84 1.11 -5.49
N LEU A 107 -0.53 1.21 -5.25
CA LEU A 107 0.03 1.93 -4.11
C LEU A 107 -0.32 3.42 -4.11
N ALA A 108 -0.22 4.07 -5.27
CA ALA A 108 -0.55 5.48 -5.44
C ALA A 108 -2.03 5.78 -5.11
N ALA A 109 -2.93 4.85 -5.38
CA ALA A 109 -4.36 4.99 -5.06
C ALA A 109 -4.68 4.57 -3.62
N ILE A 110 -4.18 3.41 -3.18
CA ILE A 110 -4.57 2.84 -1.88
C ILE A 110 -4.00 3.63 -0.70
N PHE A 111 -2.82 4.24 -0.84
CA PHE A 111 -2.21 5.04 0.22
C PHE A 111 -3.08 6.27 0.60
N PRO A 112 -3.43 7.19 -0.31
CA PRO A 112 -4.31 8.31 0.03
C PRO A 112 -5.71 7.86 0.44
N LEU A 113 -6.26 6.81 -0.18
CA LEU A 113 -7.55 6.25 0.23
C LEU A 113 -7.52 5.74 1.68
N SER A 114 -6.44 5.07 2.09
CA SER A 114 -6.26 4.60 3.48
C SER A 114 -6.22 5.77 4.47
N MET A 115 -5.57 6.88 4.09
CA MET A 115 -5.50 8.08 4.93
C MET A 115 -6.88 8.74 5.07
N VAL A 116 -7.61 8.89 3.96
CA VAL A 116 -8.99 9.41 3.97
C VAL A 116 -9.91 8.53 4.81
N TRP A 117 -9.76 7.20 4.72
CA TRP A 117 -10.55 6.25 5.50
C TRP A 117 -10.37 6.42 7.01
N VAL A 118 -9.13 6.57 7.45
CA VAL A 118 -8.79 6.85 8.85
C VAL A 118 -9.37 8.19 9.29
N LEU A 119 -9.24 9.23 8.46
CA LEU A 119 -9.76 10.56 8.79
C LEU A 119 -11.29 10.57 8.93
N ILE A 120 -12.01 9.85 8.08
CA ILE A 120 -13.48 9.73 8.15
C ILE A 120 -13.93 9.15 9.50
N HIS A 121 -13.21 8.13 10.00
CA HIS A 121 -13.52 7.43 11.24
C HIS A 121 -12.79 7.98 12.47
N TRP A 122 -12.01 9.07 12.31
CA TRP A 122 -11.13 9.60 13.35
C TRP A 122 -11.87 9.94 14.64
N ASP A 123 -12.99 10.65 14.53
CA ASP A 123 -13.81 11.03 15.70
C ASP A 123 -14.33 9.82 16.48
N ALA A 124 -14.56 8.70 15.79
CA ALA A 124 -15.06 7.47 16.39
C ALA A 124 -13.93 6.58 16.93
N ALA A 125 -12.72 6.69 16.38
CA ALA A 125 -11.56 5.90 16.79
C ALA A 125 -10.75 6.57 17.91
N VAL A 126 -10.62 7.90 17.89
CA VAL A 126 -9.84 8.67 18.88
C VAL A 126 -10.65 9.87 19.40
N PRO A 127 -11.71 9.62 20.19
CA PRO A 127 -12.64 10.68 20.63
C PRO A 127 -11.96 11.78 21.47
N ASN A 128 -10.85 11.47 22.12
CA ASN A 128 -10.12 12.42 22.98
C ASN A 128 -9.21 13.39 22.21
N TYR A 129 -8.96 13.15 20.92
CA TYR A 129 -8.09 13.98 20.09
C TYR A 129 -8.85 14.45 18.85
N PRO A 130 -9.72 15.48 18.95
CA PRO A 130 -10.41 16.00 17.79
C PRO A 130 -9.43 16.59 16.77
N LEU A 131 -9.83 16.60 15.49
CA LEU A 131 -9.02 17.18 14.43
C LEU A 131 -8.73 18.67 14.71
N PRO A 132 -7.46 19.10 14.76
CA PRO A 132 -7.10 20.43 15.24
C PRO A 132 -7.47 21.56 14.26
N PHE A 133 -7.61 21.26 12.97
CA PHE A 133 -7.85 22.25 11.93
C PHE A 133 -9.31 22.25 11.44
N PRO A 134 -10.01 23.39 11.46
CA PRO A 134 -11.41 23.46 11.03
C PRO A 134 -11.59 23.23 9.52
N LEU A 135 -10.58 23.59 8.71
CA LEU A 135 -10.56 23.28 7.29
C LEU A 135 -10.55 21.76 7.07
N LEU A 136 -9.68 21.03 7.79
CA LEU A 136 -9.58 19.57 7.71
C LEU A 136 -10.91 18.90 8.09
N LYS A 137 -11.58 19.38 9.14
CA LYS A 137 -12.90 18.88 9.52
C LYS A 137 -13.93 19.03 8.40
N LYS A 138 -13.99 20.20 7.74
CA LYS A 138 -14.87 20.42 6.58
C LYS A 138 -14.58 19.43 5.44
N TRP A 139 -13.31 19.17 5.14
CA TRP A 139 -12.92 18.19 4.13
C TRP A 139 -13.36 16.77 4.52
N VAL A 140 -13.14 16.38 5.77
CA VAL A 140 -13.53 15.05 6.28
C VAL A 140 -15.05 14.87 6.21
N ASP A 141 -15.83 15.87 6.61
CA ASP A 141 -17.29 15.82 6.51
C ASP A 141 -17.77 15.74 5.05
N TYR A 142 -17.08 16.40 4.12
CA TYR A 142 -17.32 16.23 2.68
C TYR A 142 -16.96 14.83 2.15
N PHE A 143 -15.95 14.16 2.69
CA PHE A 143 -15.61 12.79 2.30
C PHE A 143 -16.53 11.74 2.95
N ARG A 144 -17.13 12.04 4.11
CA ARG A 144 -18.07 11.14 4.81
C ARG A 144 -19.27 10.75 3.96
N GLN A 145 -19.82 11.65 3.15
CA GLN A 145 -20.91 11.32 2.21
C GLN A 145 -20.50 10.28 1.15
N TYR A 146 -19.20 10.14 0.87
CA TYR A 146 -18.65 9.15 -0.06
C TYR A 146 -18.07 7.92 0.65
N ALA A 147 -18.28 7.74 1.95
CA ALA A 147 -17.67 6.65 2.71
C ALA A 147 -17.96 5.25 2.12
N LYS A 148 -19.18 5.00 1.64
CA LYS A 148 -19.51 3.74 0.94
C LYS A 148 -18.72 3.56 -0.36
N THR A 149 -18.58 4.63 -1.15
CA THR A 149 -17.79 4.60 -2.39
C THR A 149 -16.31 4.37 -2.09
N ILE A 150 -15.77 5.05 -1.08
CA ILE A 150 -14.38 4.89 -0.63
C ILE A 150 -14.15 3.46 -0.14
N ALA A 151 -15.08 2.89 0.65
CA ALA A 151 -15.01 1.50 1.07
C ALA A 151 -14.99 0.54 -0.12
N GLY A 152 -15.85 0.74 -1.12
CA GLY A 152 -15.84 -0.05 -2.35
C GLY A 152 -14.50 0.02 -3.11
N LEU A 153 -13.94 1.23 -3.23
CA LEU A 153 -12.60 1.43 -3.81
C LEU A 153 -11.51 0.75 -2.99
N LEU A 154 -11.56 0.84 -1.66
CA LEU A 154 -10.60 0.18 -0.77
C LEU A 154 -10.65 -1.34 -0.91
N VAL A 155 -11.84 -1.95 -1.00
CA VAL A 155 -11.96 -3.39 -1.25
C VAL A 155 -11.29 -3.75 -2.58
N PHE A 156 -11.59 -3.01 -3.65
CA PHE A 156 -11.02 -3.25 -4.97
C PHE A 156 -9.48 -3.13 -4.96
N PHE A 157 -8.94 -2.02 -4.45
CA PHE A 157 -7.49 -1.81 -4.40
C PHE A 157 -6.78 -2.71 -3.39
N ALA A 158 -7.43 -3.11 -2.30
CA ALA A 158 -6.85 -4.07 -1.36
C ALA A 158 -6.71 -5.46 -1.98
N VAL A 159 -7.70 -5.91 -2.76
CA VAL A 159 -7.59 -7.15 -3.53
C VAL A 159 -6.46 -7.06 -4.55
N LEU A 160 -6.37 -5.96 -5.32
CA LEU A 160 -5.28 -5.75 -6.26
C LEU A 160 -3.91 -5.73 -5.57
N LEU A 161 -3.80 -5.04 -4.43
CA LEU A 161 -2.56 -4.98 -3.66
C LEU A 161 -2.16 -6.38 -3.18
N GLY A 162 -3.10 -7.14 -2.62
CA GLY A 162 -2.88 -8.51 -2.16
C GLY A 162 -2.45 -9.46 -3.29
N MET A 163 -3.13 -9.40 -4.44
CA MET A 163 -2.75 -10.17 -5.63
C MET A 163 -1.35 -9.81 -6.12
N TYR A 164 -1.06 -8.52 -6.27
CA TYR A 164 0.26 -8.03 -6.67
C TYR A 164 1.36 -8.50 -5.70
N THR A 165 1.14 -8.38 -4.39
CA THR A 165 2.12 -8.85 -3.40
C THR A 165 2.30 -10.36 -3.44
N GLY A 166 1.24 -11.12 -3.69
CA GLY A 166 1.30 -12.58 -3.79
C GLY A 166 1.96 -13.10 -5.07
N ILE A 167 1.86 -12.37 -6.19
CA ILE A 167 2.53 -12.72 -7.45
C ILE A 167 4.06 -12.50 -7.35
N LEU A 168 4.49 -11.56 -6.51
CA LEU A 168 5.90 -11.22 -6.32
C LEU A 168 6.60 -12.05 -5.24
N LEU A 169 5.87 -12.76 -4.39
CA LEU A 169 6.42 -13.69 -3.40
C LEU A 169 6.74 -15.05 -4.03
#